data_AF-A0A7R9VS75-F1
#
_entry.id   AF-A0A7R9VS75-F1
#
_cell.length_a   1.000
_cell.length_b   1.000
_cell.length_c   1.000
_cell.angle_alpha   90.00
_cell.angle_beta   90.00
_cell.angle_gamma   90.00
#
_symmetry.space_group_name_H-M   'P 1'
#
loop_
_entity.id
_entity.type
_entity.pdbx_description
1 polymer ?
#
loop_
_entity_poly.entity_id
_entity_poly.type
_entity_poly.pdbx_seq_one_letter_code
_entity_poly.pdbx_strand_id
1 'polypeptide(L)'
;MEKMGQVHRFLGLSVGLIQSGMSEEERRKAYACDVVYVTNSELGFDYLRDHLALSPAQTVLLSAGDVKGAGEFEGFCVVDEADSVLIDEARTPLIISKQVPAPSDKYSVAKTLADALQPNVHYEVDEKNKNVVLNERGYRDCERALGIDSLFAVGPDGSAWAPYVTNAAKAKELFTK
;
A
#
# COMPACT_ATOMS: atom_id res chain seq x y z
N MET A 1 -32.72 -0.13 7.75
CA MET A 1 -32.57 0.96 6.76
C MET A 1 -33.84 1.35 6.04
N GLU A 2 -34.69 0.40 5.64
CA GLU A 2 -35.92 0.67 4.87
C GLU A 2 -36.82 1.75 5.52
N LYS A 3 -36.89 1.80 6.85
CA LYS A 3 -37.70 2.77 7.60
C LYS A 3 -37.13 4.20 7.63
N MET A 4 -35.82 4.38 7.86
CA MET A 4 -35.21 5.72 7.94
C MET A 4 -34.86 6.30 6.57
N GLY A 5 -34.56 5.44 5.59
CA GLY A 5 -34.35 5.89 4.21
C GLY A 5 -35.60 6.52 3.61
N GLN A 6 -36.80 6.03 3.98
CA GLN A 6 -38.07 6.62 3.55
C GLN A 6 -38.28 8.04 4.07
N VAL A 7 -37.87 8.32 5.31
CA VAL A 7 -38.01 9.66 5.92
C VAL A 7 -37.11 10.68 5.23
N HIS A 8 -35.82 10.36 5.04
CA HIS A 8 -34.89 11.27 4.37
C HIS A 8 -35.32 11.55 2.91
N ARG A 9 -35.73 10.51 2.18
CA ARG A 9 -36.26 10.67 0.81
C ARG A 9 -37.56 11.46 0.75
N PHE A 10 -38.44 11.30 1.75
CA PHE A 10 -39.64 12.11 1.87
C PHE A 10 -39.32 13.61 2.02
N LEU A 11 -38.23 13.93 2.72
CA LEU A 11 -37.71 15.30 2.85
C LEU A 11 -36.90 15.78 1.63
N GLY A 12 -36.79 14.99 0.57
CA GLY A 12 -36.07 15.33 -0.66
C GLY A 12 -34.56 15.07 -0.62
N LEU A 13 -34.05 14.39 0.41
CA LEU A 13 -32.63 14.03 0.50
C LEU A 13 -32.36 12.70 -0.21
N SER A 14 -31.20 12.63 -0.87
CA SER A 14 -30.67 11.42 -1.45
C SER A 14 -30.02 10.53 -0.38
N VAL A 15 -30.20 9.20 -0.52
CA VAL A 15 -29.72 8.22 0.47
C VAL A 15 -28.93 7.12 -0.23
N GLY A 16 -27.64 7.03 0.11
CA GLY A 16 -26.71 6.01 -0.36
C GLY A 16 -26.55 4.87 0.65
N LEU A 17 -26.19 3.69 0.14
CA LEU A 17 -25.88 2.52 0.94
C LEU A 17 -24.62 1.88 0.37
N ILE A 18 -23.62 1.67 1.22
CA ILE A 18 -22.40 0.94 0.89
C ILE A 18 -22.52 -0.50 1.39
N GLN A 19 -22.24 -1.45 0.50
CA GLN A 19 -22.26 -2.87 0.77
C GLN A 19 -21.01 -3.54 0.21
N SER A 20 -20.65 -4.66 0.85
CA SER A 20 -19.59 -5.52 0.33
C SER A 20 -19.93 -6.00 -1.10
N GLY A 21 -18.93 -6.04 -1.97
CA GLY A 21 -19.08 -6.47 -3.36
C GLY A 21 -19.52 -5.38 -4.35
N MET A 22 -19.89 -4.18 -3.87
CA MET A 22 -20.15 -3.04 -4.78
C MET A 22 -18.89 -2.62 -5.53
N SER A 23 -19.07 -2.32 -6.82
CA SER A 23 -18.05 -1.72 -7.67
C SER A 23 -17.66 -0.31 -7.20
N GLU A 24 -16.49 0.17 -7.61
CA GLU A 24 -16.03 1.53 -7.30
C GLU A 24 -16.99 2.60 -7.83
N GLU A 25 -17.62 2.37 -8.98
CA GLU A 25 -18.60 3.30 -9.56
C GLU A 25 -19.88 3.37 -8.71
N GLU A 26 -20.38 2.23 -8.25
CA GLU A 26 -21.56 2.18 -7.36
C GLU A 26 -21.26 2.84 -6.01
N ARG A 27 -20.06 2.61 -5.45
CA ARG A 27 -19.62 3.26 -4.22
C ARG A 27 -19.53 4.77 -4.38
N ARG A 28 -18.95 5.26 -5.47
CA ARG A 28 -18.87 6.70 -5.75
C ARG A 28 -20.25 7.34 -5.86
N LYS A 29 -21.21 6.67 -6.51
CA LYS A 29 -22.61 7.12 -6.57
C LYS A 29 -23.27 7.14 -5.19
N ALA A 30 -23.01 6.13 -4.36
CA ALA A 30 -23.53 6.07 -3.00
C ALA A 30 -22.94 7.16 -2.10
N TYR A 31 -21.61 7.39 -2.15
CA TYR A 31 -20.95 8.46 -1.41
C TYR A 31 -21.36 9.86 -1.86
N ALA A 32 -21.82 10.02 -3.11
CA ALA A 32 -22.38 11.27 -3.62
C ALA A 32 -23.79 11.61 -3.10
N CYS A 33 -24.41 10.74 -2.30
CA CYS A 33 -25.70 11.01 -1.68
C CYS A 33 -25.56 11.89 -0.42
N ASP A 34 -26.61 12.63 -0.07
CA ASP A 34 -26.65 13.53 1.10
C ASP A 34 -26.47 12.76 2.42
N VAL A 35 -27.03 11.54 2.49
CA VAL A 35 -26.89 10.64 3.64
C VAL A 35 -26.41 9.30 3.17
N VAL A 36 -25.31 8.81 3.74
CA VAL A 36 -24.72 7.51 3.39
C VAL A 36 -24.75 6.60 4.59
N TYR A 37 -25.32 5.42 4.42
CA TYR A 37 -25.17 4.35 5.40
C TYR A 37 -24.07 3.39 4.97
N VAL A 38 -23.15 3.11 5.88
CA VAL A 38 -21.97 2.30 5.66
C VAL A 38 -21.57 1.63 6.97
N THR A 39 -20.96 0.45 6.90
CA THR A 39 -20.37 -0.18 8.08
C THR A 39 -18.98 0.40 8.34
N ASN A 40 -18.51 0.37 9.58
CA ASN A 40 -17.18 0.84 9.96
C ASN A 40 -16.06 0.19 9.12
N SER A 41 -16.15 -1.12 8.86
CA SER A 41 -15.17 -1.87 8.07
C SER A 41 -15.14 -1.38 6.62
N GLU A 42 -16.30 -1.18 5.99
CA GLU A 42 -16.38 -0.75 4.59
C GLU A 42 -15.85 0.69 4.42
N LEU A 43 -16.22 1.60 5.32
CA LEU A 43 -15.70 2.97 5.32
C LEU A 43 -14.17 2.98 5.51
N GLY A 44 -13.66 2.20 6.46
CA GLY A 44 -12.23 2.09 6.71
C GLY A 44 -11.46 1.52 5.51
N PHE A 45 -12.00 0.51 4.83
CA PHE A 45 -11.36 -0.05 3.63
C PHE A 45 -11.48 0.87 2.40
N ASP A 46 -12.56 1.64 2.25
CA ASP A 46 -12.66 2.67 1.21
C ASP A 46 -11.61 3.76 1.47
N TYR A 47 -11.47 4.23 2.71
CA TYR A 47 -10.44 5.20 3.10
C TYR A 47 -9.02 4.69 2.81
N LEU A 48 -8.71 3.45 3.19
CA LEU A 48 -7.40 2.84 2.91
C LEU A 48 -7.15 2.66 1.41
N ARG A 49 -8.17 2.30 0.62
CA ARG A 49 -8.04 2.17 -0.85
C ARG A 49 -7.81 3.51 -1.53
N ASP A 50 -8.52 4.55 -1.10
CA ASP A 50 -8.35 5.90 -1.65
C ASP A 50 -6.93 6.45 -1.42
N HIS A 51 -6.28 6.08 -0.31
CA HIS A 51 -4.87 6.43 -0.04
C HIS A 51 -3.85 5.62 -0.86
N LEU A 52 -4.28 4.52 -1.49
CA LEU A 52 -3.46 3.73 -2.42
C LEU A 52 -3.71 4.11 -3.89
N ALA A 53 -4.69 4.98 -4.16
CA ALA A 53 -5.05 5.40 -5.51
C ALA A 53 -3.91 6.18 -6.18
N LEU A 54 -3.63 5.86 -7.45
CA LEU A 54 -2.58 6.54 -8.23
C LEU A 54 -3.07 7.86 -8.83
N SER A 55 -4.38 8.08 -8.83
CA SER A 55 -5.00 9.31 -9.33
C SER A 55 -6.27 9.64 -8.56
N PRO A 56 -6.64 10.94 -8.43
CA PRO A 56 -7.89 11.34 -7.77
C PRO A 56 -9.14 10.75 -8.43
N ALA A 57 -9.11 10.44 -9.73
CA ALA A 57 -10.24 9.84 -10.42
C ALA A 57 -10.57 8.40 -9.96
N GLN A 58 -9.63 7.74 -9.27
CA GLN A 58 -9.78 6.38 -8.74
C GLN A 58 -10.35 6.36 -7.31
N THR A 59 -10.52 7.51 -6.66
CA THR A 59 -11.08 7.55 -5.30
C THR A 59 -12.59 7.38 -5.32
N VAL A 60 -13.15 6.90 -4.21
CA VAL A 60 -14.60 6.72 -4.03
C VAL A 60 -15.18 7.65 -2.98
N LEU A 61 -14.42 8.04 -1.97
CA LEU A 61 -14.83 9.02 -0.98
C LEU A 61 -14.86 10.43 -1.60
N LEU A 62 -15.81 11.23 -1.16
CA LEU A 62 -15.88 12.64 -1.55
C LEU A 62 -14.74 13.41 -0.85
N SER A 63 -13.97 14.14 -1.64
CA SER A 63 -13.04 15.16 -1.16
C SER A 63 -13.64 16.52 -1.48
N ALA A 64 -13.61 17.48 -0.55
CA ALA A 64 -14.08 18.82 -0.86
C ALA A 64 -13.00 19.64 -1.59
N GLY A 65 -13.36 20.16 -2.75
CA GLY A 65 -12.65 21.26 -3.41
C GLY A 65 -11.36 20.90 -4.16
N ASP A 66 -10.82 21.94 -4.81
CA ASP A 66 -9.60 21.93 -5.63
C ASP A 66 -8.29 21.75 -4.83
N VAL A 67 -8.37 21.42 -3.53
CA VAL A 67 -7.21 21.30 -2.64
C VAL A 67 -6.71 19.86 -2.64
N LYS A 68 -5.69 19.70 -3.46
CA LYS A 68 -4.84 18.55 -3.74
C LYS A 68 -4.39 17.75 -2.49
N GLY A 69 -5.19 16.76 -2.10
CA GLY A 69 -4.78 15.65 -1.26
C GLY A 69 -5.77 14.49 -1.40
N ALA A 70 -5.30 13.29 -1.72
CA ALA A 70 -6.16 12.11 -1.73
C ALA A 70 -6.57 11.78 -0.28
N GLY A 71 -7.88 11.67 -0.02
CA GLY A 71 -8.39 11.00 1.17
C GLY A 71 -8.81 11.88 2.37
N GLU A 72 -9.03 13.19 2.20
CA GLU A 72 -9.69 13.99 3.23
C GLU A 72 -11.21 13.75 3.19
N PHE A 73 -11.72 12.99 4.17
CA PHE A 73 -13.16 12.79 4.35
C PHE A 73 -13.76 14.05 4.99
N GLU A 74 -14.36 14.91 4.16
CA GLU A 74 -15.17 16.02 4.64
C GLU A 74 -16.63 15.58 4.81
N GLY A 75 -16.92 14.96 5.94
CA GLY A 75 -18.26 14.51 6.29
C GLY A 75 -18.49 14.45 7.79
N PHE A 76 -19.77 14.43 8.20
CA PHE A 76 -20.15 14.21 9.58
C PHE A 76 -20.57 12.74 9.75
N CYS A 77 -19.97 12.06 10.73
CA CYS A 77 -20.29 10.67 11.04
C CYS A 77 -21.12 10.57 12.32
N VAL A 78 -22.24 9.87 12.24
CA VAL A 78 -22.96 9.36 13.41
C VAL A 78 -22.68 7.87 13.50
N VAL A 79 -22.08 7.44 14.60
CA VAL A 79 -21.76 6.03 14.84
C VAL A 79 -22.82 5.44 15.74
N ASP A 80 -23.58 4.49 15.21
CA ASP A 80 -24.46 3.64 16.02
C ASP A 80 -23.62 2.59 16.74
N GLU A 81 -24.01 2.21 17.96
CA GLU A 81 -23.22 1.30 18.84
C GLU A 81 -21.75 1.73 18.98
N ALA A 82 -21.54 3.01 19.32
CA ALA A 82 -20.21 3.63 19.32
C ALA A 82 -19.20 2.96 20.27
N ASP A 83 -19.64 2.32 21.34
CA ASP A 83 -18.78 1.54 22.25
C ASP A 83 -18.23 0.29 21.55
N SER A 84 -19.10 -0.50 20.91
CA SER A 84 -18.68 -1.66 20.12
C SER A 84 -17.66 -1.27 19.03
N VAL A 85 -17.95 -0.19 18.28
CA VAL A 85 -17.13 0.22 17.13
C VAL A 85 -15.81 0.87 17.57
N LEU A 86 -15.86 1.84 18.48
CA LEU A 86 -14.68 2.68 18.81
C LEU A 86 -13.82 2.10 19.93
N ILE A 87 -14.31 1.11 20.69
CA ILE A 87 -13.56 0.47 21.79
C ILE A 87 -13.22 -0.97 21.42
N ASP A 88 -14.24 -1.79 21.14
CA ASP A 88 -14.02 -3.22 20.99
C ASP A 88 -13.36 -3.60 19.67
N GLU A 89 -13.91 -3.10 18.55
CA GLU A 89 -13.39 -3.38 17.21
C GLU A 89 -12.09 -2.63 16.91
N ALA A 90 -11.89 -1.45 17.50
CA ALA A 90 -10.68 -0.65 17.35
C ALA A 90 -9.38 -1.34 17.81
N ARG A 91 -9.48 -2.46 18.53
CA ARG A 91 -8.31 -3.27 18.94
C ARG A 91 -7.65 -4.00 17.79
N THR A 92 -8.36 -4.25 16.69
CA THR A 92 -7.82 -4.96 15.52
C THR A 92 -7.65 -3.98 14.37
N PRO A 93 -6.42 -3.77 13.85
CA PRO A 93 -6.22 -2.85 12.75
C PRO A 93 -6.82 -3.38 11.44
N LEU A 94 -7.37 -2.48 10.63
CA LEU A 94 -7.78 -2.79 9.26
C LEU A 94 -6.56 -2.86 8.35
N ILE A 95 -6.38 -3.97 7.62
CA ILE A 95 -5.20 -4.23 6.79
C ILE A 95 -5.63 -4.60 5.37
N ILE A 96 -5.09 -3.90 4.37
CA ILE A 96 -5.15 -4.30 2.97
C ILE A 96 -3.89 -5.07 2.62
N SER A 97 -4.03 -6.34 2.28
CA SER A 97 -2.94 -7.17 1.79
C SER A 97 -3.24 -7.69 0.38
N LYS A 98 -2.28 -7.55 -0.53
CA LYS A 98 -2.32 -8.18 -1.85
C LYS A 98 -1.24 -9.26 -1.92
N GLN A 99 -1.62 -10.46 -2.34
CA GLN A 99 -0.63 -11.48 -2.69
C GLN A 99 0.06 -11.05 -3.98
N VAL A 100 1.37 -10.84 -3.90
CA VAL A 100 2.23 -10.64 -5.06
C VAL A 100 3.07 -11.91 -5.19
N PRO A 101 3.12 -12.56 -6.37
CA PRO A 101 4.00 -13.70 -6.56
C PRO A 101 5.43 -13.26 -6.24
N ALA A 102 6.08 -13.96 -5.32
CA ALA A 102 7.47 -13.69 -5.02
C ALA A 102 8.30 -14.06 -6.25
N PRO A 103 9.18 -13.16 -6.76
CA PRO A 103 10.10 -13.53 -7.82
C PRO A 103 11.18 -14.44 -7.25
N SER A 104 10.90 -15.74 -7.14
CA SER A 104 11.81 -16.76 -6.58
C SER A 104 13.20 -16.69 -7.20
N ASP A 105 13.25 -16.36 -8.48
CA ASP A 105 14.48 -16.34 -9.28
C ASP A 105 15.37 -15.14 -8.94
N LYS A 106 14.79 -13.97 -8.57
CA LYS A 106 15.58 -12.80 -8.20
C LYS A 106 16.35 -13.02 -6.89
N TYR A 107 15.75 -13.71 -5.93
CA TYR A 107 16.41 -14.01 -4.65
C TYR A 107 17.59 -14.97 -4.82
N SER A 108 17.45 -16.01 -5.64
CA SER A 108 18.53 -16.99 -5.88
C SER A 108 19.69 -16.38 -6.66
N VAL A 109 19.40 -15.56 -7.68
CA VAL A 109 20.41 -14.82 -8.45
C VAL A 109 21.10 -13.77 -7.57
N ALA A 110 20.34 -12.98 -6.79
CA ALA A 110 20.92 -11.98 -5.90
C ALA A 110 21.83 -12.59 -4.84
N LYS A 111 21.50 -13.77 -4.31
CA LYS A 111 22.39 -14.53 -3.42
C LYS A 111 23.71 -14.87 -4.13
N THR A 112 23.63 -15.40 -5.34
CA THR A 112 24.81 -15.78 -6.13
C THR A 112 25.71 -14.56 -6.42
N LEU A 113 25.11 -13.41 -6.72
CA LEU A 113 25.83 -12.16 -6.87
C LEU A 113 26.50 -11.74 -5.57
N ALA A 114 25.76 -11.72 -4.46
CA ALA A 114 26.30 -11.36 -3.15
C ALA A 114 27.45 -12.28 -2.70
N ASP A 115 27.39 -13.57 -3.02
CA ASP A 115 28.48 -14.53 -2.75
C ASP A 115 29.75 -14.20 -3.55
N ALA A 116 29.61 -13.69 -4.78
CA ALA A 116 30.73 -13.27 -5.63
C ALA A 116 31.33 -11.91 -5.21
N LEU A 117 30.56 -11.04 -4.56
CA LEU A 117 31.04 -9.75 -4.07
C LEU A 117 31.93 -9.92 -2.83
N GLN A 118 32.88 -9.01 -2.67
CA GLN A 118 33.84 -9.00 -1.57
C GLN A 118 33.71 -7.74 -0.70
N PRO A 119 33.76 -7.88 0.65
CA PRO A 119 33.74 -6.75 1.57
C PRO A 119 34.99 -5.88 1.39
N ASN A 120 34.87 -4.58 1.62
CA ASN A 120 35.91 -3.55 1.41
C ASN A 120 36.39 -3.37 -0.04
N VAL A 121 35.86 -4.15 -0.99
CA VAL A 121 36.13 -3.99 -2.43
C VAL A 121 34.87 -3.55 -3.16
N HIS A 122 33.74 -4.19 -2.89
CA HIS A 122 32.47 -3.96 -3.59
C HIS A 122 31.40 -3.32 -2.70
N TYR A 123 31.52 -3.46 -1.38
CA TYR A 123 30.61 -2.87 -0.40
C TYR A 123 31.33 -2.63 0.93
N GLU A 124 30.74 -1.74 1.72
CA GLU A 124 31.10 -1.48 3.11
C GLU A 124 30.02 -2.04 4.04
N VAL A 125 30.47 -2.58 5.18
CA VAL A 125 29.59 -3.15 6.21
C VAL A 125 29.57 -2.22 7.41
N ASP A 126 28.39 -1.74 7.76
CA ASP A 126 28.13 -0.98 8.97
C ASP A 126 27.46 -1.90 10.01
N GLU A 127 28.28 -2.51 10.87
CA GLU A 127 27.81 -3.41 11.92
C GLU A 127 26.93 -2.70 12.95
N LYS A 128 27.25 -1.43 13.25
CA LYS A 128 26.53 -0.63 14.26
C LYS A 128 25.10 -0.38 13.84
N ASN A 129 24.89 0.01 12.58
CA ASN A 129 23.56 0.26 12.02
C ASN A 129 22.93 -0.96 11.35
N LYS A 130 23.61 -2.12 11.41
CA LYS A 130 23.24 -3.35 10.71
C LYS A 130 22.89 -3.08 9.24
N ASN A 131 23.80 -2.42 8.53
CA ASN A 131 23.60 -2.05 7.13
C ASN A 131 24.79 -2.46 6.25
N VAL A 132 24.52 -2.63 4.96
CA VAL A 132 25.54 -2.87 3.94
C VAL A 132 25.29 -1.90 2.80
N VAL A 133 26.32 -1.18 2.37
CA VAL A 133 26.24 -0.20 1.29
C VAL A 133 27.18 -0.61 0.17
N LEU A 134 26.62 -0.87 -1.00
CA LEU A 134 27.39 -1.14 -2.22
C LEU A 134 28.11 0.14 -2.67
N ASN A 135 29.36 0.00 -3.11
CA ASN A 135 30.10 1.10 -3.75
C ASN A 135 29.94 1.04 -5.28
N GLU A 136 30.48 2.03 -6.00
CA GLU A 136 30.38 2.10 -7.46
C GLU A 136 30.94 0.86 -8.18
N ARG A 137 31.92 0.18 -7.59
CA ARG A 137 32.46 -1.06 -8.17
C ARG A 137 31.47 -2.22 -7.99
N GLY A 138 30.89 -2.35 -6.80
CA GLY A 138 29.84 -3.35 -6.54
C GLY A 138 28.63 -3.17 -7.46
N TYR A 139 28.16 -1.93 -7.65
CA TYR A 139 27.09 -1.64 -8.61
C TYR A 139 27.45 -2.08 -10.03
N ARG A 140 28.59 -1.62 -10.56
CA ARG A 140 29.02 -1.94 -11.93
C ARG A 140 29.23 -3.43 -12.18
N ASP A 141 29.79 -4.16 -11.23
CA ASP A 141 30.05 -5.58 -11.39
C ASP A 141 28.74 -6.39 -11.34
N CYS A 142 27.77 -6.00 -10.50
CA CYS A 142 26.43 -6.57 -10.52
C CYS A 142 25.65 -6.25 -11.80
N GLU A 143 25.71 -5.01 -12.27
CA GLU A 143 25.08 -4.57 -13.54
C GLU A 143 25.63 -5.37 -14.73
N ARG A 144 26.96 -5.55 -14.79
CA ARG A 144 27.62 -6.36 -15.82
C ARG A 144 27.22 -7.84 -15.73
N ALA A 145 27.16 -8.41 -14.53
CA ALA A 145 26.78 -9.80 -14.33
C ALA A 145 25.31 -10.07 -14.71
N LEU A 146 24.43 -9.09 -14.50
CA LEU A 146 23.01 -9.16 -14.85
C LEU A 146 22.72 -8.76 -16.31
N GLY A 147 23.68 -8.12 -16.99
CA GLY A 147 23.50 -7.61 -18.35
C GLY A 147 22.50 -6.45 -18.43
N ILE A 148 22.45 -5.60 -17.39
CA ILE A 148 21.53 -4.47 -17.30
C ILE A 148 22.29 -3.15 -17.13
N ASP A 149 21.69 -2.05 -17.57
CA ASP A 149 22.31 -0.71 -17.46
C ASP A 149 22.30 -0.15 -16.04
N SER A 150 21.31 -0.50 -15.22
CA SER A 150 21.22 -0.02 -13.84
C SER A 150 20.46 -0.97 -12.92
N LEU A 151 20.97 -1.20 -11.70
CA LEU A 151 20.25 -1.95 -10.67
C LEU A 151 18.96 -1.26 -10.19
N PHE A 152 18.85 0.05 -10.40
CA PHE A 152 17.69 0.86 -9.97
C PHE A 152 16.58 0.93 -11.02
N ALA A 153 16.86 0.48 -12.25
CA ALA A 153 15.84 0.41 -13.29
C ALA A 153 14.74 -0.57 -12.88
N VAL A 154 13.49 -0.11 -12.99
CA VAL A 154 12.32 -0.94 -12.73
C VAL A 154 12.13 -1.88 -13.91
N GLY A 155 12.23 -3.19 -13.65
CA GLY A 155 12.05 -4.21 -14.67
C GLY A 155 10.58 -4.36 -15.11
N PRO A 156 10.32 -5.21 -16.13
CA PRO A 156 8.95 -5.50 -16.59
C PRO A 156 8.04 -6.07 -15.51
N ASP A 157 8.62 -6.70 -14.49
CA ASP A 157 7.94 -7.24 -13.31
C ASP A 157 7.64 -6.19 -12.23
N GLY A 158 7.93 -4.91 -12.50
CA GLY A 158 7.69 -3.80 -11.58
C GLY A 158 8.68 -3.74 -10.41
N SER A 159 9.77 -4.51 -10.43
CA SER A 159 10.76 -4.52 -9.35
C SER A 159 12.19 -4.20 -9.84
N ALA A 160 12.93 -3.45 -9.02
CA ALA A 160 14.34 -3.12 -9.26
C ALA A 160 15.27 -4.16 -8.61
N TRP A 161 16.49 -4.33 -9.12
CA TRP A 161 17.46 -5.30 -8.60
C TRP A 161 18.18 -4.84 -7.33
N ALA A 162 18.36 -3.53 -7.15
CA ALA A 162 19.13 -2.96 -6.05
C ALA A 162 18.69 -3.46 -4.64
N PRO A 163 17.39 -3.53 -4.30
CA PRO A 163 16.95 -4.07 -3.01
C PRO A 163 17.31 -5.54 -2.82
N TYR A 164 17.22 -6.37 -3.87
CA TYR A 164 17.54 -7.80 -3.78
C TYR A 164 19.03 -8.03 -3.52
N VAL A 165 19.90 -7.35 -4.29
CA VAL A 165 21.36 -7.48 -4.13
C VAL A 165 21.82 -6.96 -2.77
N THR A 166 21.31 -5.79 -2.35
CA THR A 166 21.66 -5.20 -1.06
C THR A 166 21.19 -6.08 0.10
N ASN A 167 19.97 -6.61 0.04
CA ASN A 167 19.46 -7.53 1.06
C ASN A 167 20.23 -8.86 1.10
N ALA A 168 20.66 -9.38 -0.06
CA ALA A 168 21.48 -10.58 -0.12
C ALA A 168 22.87 -10.35 0.50
N ALA A 169 23.53 -9.22 0.20
CA ALA A 169 24.80 -8.85 0.83
C ALA A 169 24.64 -8.65 2.35
N LYS A 170 23.56 -7.98 2.76
CA LYS A 170 23.20 -7.81 4.18
C LYS A 170 22.99 -9.15 4.89
N ALA A 171 22.28 -10.09 4.26
CA ALA A 171 22.06 -11.43 4.79
C ALA A 171 23.38 -12.21 4.94
N LYS A 172 24.28 -12.12 3.96
CA LYS A 172 25.59 -12.77 3.97
C LYS A 172 26.48 -12.30 5.14
N GLU A 173 26.52 -10.99 5.39
CA GLU A 173 27.49 -10.41 6.35
C GLU A 173 26.93 -10.29 7.78
N LEU A 174 25.64 -9.96 7.93
CA LEU A 174 25.09 -9.59 9.24
C LEU A 174 24.23 -10.66 9.91
N PHE A 175 23.96 -11.77 9.20
CA PHE A 175 23.13 -12.86 9.71
C PHE A 175 23.90 -14.17 9.60
N THR A 176 24.61 -14.50 10.68
CA THR A 176 25.29 -15.80 10.83
C THR A 176 24.27 -16.91 11.10
N LYS A 177 24.60 -18.13 10.66
CA LYS A 177 23.80 -19.34 10.91
C LYS A 177 23.81 -19.75 12.37
#